data_AF-F7UUU9-F1
#
_entry.id   AF-F7UUU9-F1
#
_cell.length_a   1.000
_cell.length_b   1.000
_cell.length_c   1.000
_cell.angle_alpha   90.00
_cell.angle_beta   90.00
_cell.angle_gamma   90.00
#
_symmetry.space_group_name_H-M   'P 1'
#
loop_
_entity.id
_entity.type
_entity.pdbx_description
1 polymer ?
#
loop_
_entity_poly.entity_id
_entity_poly.type
_entity_poly.pdbx_seq_one_letter_code
_entity_poly.pdbx_strand_id
1 'polypeptide(L)'
;MYRGLPCLVTQTDGTGSPQKDTGHRPTFRARAQQFAAASPQHTPRLTAYTPSQTVRPARPLPDNPHPSSKQFNVKRLIGGLLIVAAFVAACALVGMTAARFFIDYVDDSVALLDNSSGENNRTRAESLSEPQSRWQKGSVPVLYQGDPQWADRPYASGTIASSGAAPLCLTMVYVNLTGDTKTTPVDIASFSQQSGYANQADATDLLTKGAAELGIVSEAIPARESSIREALVRGRPVIAAVHPGAFGPSETYLVLTDIDEYGMLIINDPLSSERSGHHWSFEDLCAEATSLWAYHLA
;
A
#
# COMPACT_ATOMS: atom_id res chain seq x y z
N MET A 1 1.93 -48.70 32.58
CA MET A 1 1.56 -50.10 32.30
C MET A 1 0.05 -50.22 32.44
N TYR A 2 -0.70 -50.03 31.35
CA TYR A 2 -2.11 -50.42 31.21
C TYR A 2 -2.30 -50.86 29.74
N ARG A 3 -2.83 -52.07 29.55
CA ARG A 3 -2.93 -52.81 28.28
C ARG A 3 -4.32 -52.67 27.66
N GLY A 4 -4.35 -52.49 26.32
CA GLY A 4 -5.24 -53.14 25.32
C GLY A 4 -6.71 -52.68 25.30
N LEU A 5 -7.43 -52.62 24.18
CA LEU A 5 -7.28 -53.18 22.82
C LEU A 5 -8.13 -52.34 21.81
N PRO A 6 -7.97 -52.55 20.49
CA PRO A 6 -8.39 -51.65 19.42
C PRO A 6 -9.75 -52.02 18.80
N CYS A 7 -10.32 -51.11 18.00
CA CYS A 7 -11.39 -51.44 17.07
C CYS A 7 -10.97 -51.05 15.63
N LEU A 8 -10.98 -52.06 14.77
CA LEU A 8 -10.86 -52.04 13.31
C LEU A 8 -12.20 -52.54 12.76
N VAL A 9 -12.49 -52.23 11.49
CA VAL A 9 -13.47 -52.84 10.52
C VAL A 9 -14.23 -51.72 9.81
N THR A 10 -14.49 -51.69 8.50
CA THR A 10 -13.89 -52.25 7.27
C THR A 10 -14.46 -51.41 6.11
N GLN A 11 -13.68 -51.35 5.04
CA GLN A 11 -13.99 -50.89 3.69
C GLN A 11 -15.13 -51.69 3.02
N THR A 12 -15.92 -51.05 2.14
CA THR A 12 -16.49 -51.69 0.94
C THR A 12 -16.65 -50.68 -0.20
N ASP A 13 -15.96 -50.97 -1.31
CA ASP A 13 -16.18 -50.43 -2.65
C ASP A 13 -17.54 -50.84 -3.24
N GLY A 14 -18.03 -50.09 -4.22
CA GLY A 14 -19.24 -50.41 -4.97
C GLY A 14 -19.42 -49.58 -6.24
N THR A 15 -18.71 -49.97 -7.31
CA THR A 15 -18.93 -49.63 -8.73
C THR A 15 -20.33 -50.04 -9.23
N GLY A 16 -20.94 -49.24 -10.12
CA GLY A 16 -22.03 -49.71 -11.00
C GLY A 16 -22.93 -48.64 -11.64
N SER A 17 -22.56 -48.14 -12.82
CA SER A 17 -23.51 -47.69 -13.88
C SER A 17 -24.18 -48.93 -14.53
N PRO A 18 -25.11 -48.86 -15.53
CA PRO A 18 -25.74 -47.73 -16.24
C PRO A 18 -27.28 -47.87 -16.43
N GLN A 19 -27.96 -46.88 -17.07
CA GLN A 19 -28.81 -47.08 -18.28
C GLN A 19 -29.72 -45.87 -18.62
N LYS A 20 -29.67 -45.54 -19.92
CA LYS A 20 -30.54 -44.77 -20.83
C LYS A 20 -31.97 -44.38 -20.39
N ASP A 21 -32.37 -43.16 -20.74
CA ASP A 21 -33.49 -42.98 -21.68
C ASP A 21 -33.39 -41.66 -22.48
N THR A 22 -34.25 -41.51 -23.48
CA THR A 22 -34.01 -40.93 -24.81
C THR A 22 -34.80 -39.63 -25.11
N GLY A 23 -34.34 -38.88 -26.13
CA GLY A 23 -35.11 -37.91 -26.93
C GLY A 23 -34.99 -36.44 -26.48
N HIS A 24 -34.90 -35.42 -27.33
CA HIS A 24 -35.07 -35.28 -28.78
C HIS A 24 -34.32 -34.00 -29.26
N ARG A 25 -33.78 -34.07 -30.47
CA ARG A 25 -33.19 -32.98 -31.31
C ARG A 25 -34.32 -32.10 -31.91
N PRO A 26 -34.10 -30.92 -32.53
CA PRO A 26 -33.25 -30.80 -33.73
C PRO A 26 -32.43 -29.50 -33.90
N THR A 27 -31.41 -29.66 -34.73
CA THR A 27 -30.55 -28.69 -35.41
C THR A 27 -31.26 -27.94 -36.54
N PHE A 28 -30.84 -26.71 -36.87
CA PHE A 28 -30.79 -26.30 -38.28
C PHE A 28 -29.73 -25.23 -38.57
N ARG A 29 -28.90 -25.50 -39.58
CA ARG A 29 -27.92 -24.64 -40.23
C ARG A 29 -28.25 -24.73 -41.72
N ALA A 30 -28.45 -23.62 -42.42
CA ALA A 30 -28.44 -23.61 -43.88
C ALA A 30 -28.08 -22.23 -44.44
N ARG A 31 -27.45 -22.26 -45.61
CA ARG A 31 -26.66 -21.23 -46.29
C ARG A 31 -27.19 -21.10 -47.73
N ALA A 32 -27.26 -19.85 -48.20
CA ALA A 32 -27.14 -19.32 -49.58
C ALA A 32 -28.15 -19.68 -50.69
N GLN A 33 -28.45 -18.67 -51.54
CA GLN A 33 -28.26 -18.58 -53.02
C GLN A 33 -28.90 -17.24 -53.54
N GLN A 34 -28.19 -16.30 -54.21
CA GLN A 34 -27.88 -16.13 -55.68
C GLN A 34 -29.14 -15.81 -56.57
N PHE A 35 -29.19 -15.02 -57.67
CA PHE A 35 -28.36 -14.02 -58.42
C PHE A 35 -29.25 -13.37 -59.55
N ALA A 36 -28.85 -12.19 -60.09
CA ALA A 36 -29.00 -11.66 -61.50
C ALA A 36 -30.41 -11.30 -62.09
N ALA A 37 -30.65 -10.36 -63.03
CA ALA A 37 -29.90 -9.35 -63.81
C ALA A 37 -30.87 -8.40 -64.61
N ALA A 38 -30.31 -7.34 -65.24
CA ALA A 38 -30.66 -6.70 -66.54
C ALA A 38 -31.24 -5.24 -66.59
N SER A 39 -30.65 -4.43 -67.48
CA SER A 39 -30.91 -3.02 -67.88
C SER A 39 -32.07 -2.84 -68.90
N PRO A 40 -32.52 -1.60 -69.26
CA PRO A 40 -31.99 -0.89 -70.45
C PRO A 40 -32.07 0.67 -70.44
N GLN A 41 -31.70 1.27 -71.59
CA GLN A 41 -31.32 2.65 -71.96
C GLN A 41 -32.50 3.61 -72.31
N HIS A 42 -32.29 4.95 -72.32
CA HIS A 42 -32.63 5.87 -73.45
C HIS A 42 -32.19 7.34 -73.25
N THR A 43 -31.70 7.99 -74.33
CA THR A 43 -31.48 9.45 -74.51
C THR A 43 -32.47 10.00 -75.56
N PRO A 44 -32.84 11.30 -75.59
CA PRO A 44 -32.32 12.22 -76.63
C PRO A 44 -32.22 13.74 -76.26
N ARG A 45 -31.59 14.50 -77.19
CA ARG A 45 -31.27 15.95 -77.28
C ARG A 45 -32.45 16.88 -77.68
N LEU A 46 -32.33 18.20 -77.41
CA LEU A 46 -32.28 19.38 -78.35
C LEU A 46 -32.46 20.72 -77.54
N THR A 47 -31.55 21.71 -77.56
CA THR A 47 -31.42 22.95 -78.42
C THR A 47 -32.73 23.75 -78.59
N ALA A 48 -32.87 25.09 -78.57
CA ALA A 48 -32.02 26.30 -78.58
C ALA A 48 -32.90 27.54 -78.21
N TYR A 49 -32.32 28.71 -77.91
CA TYR A 49 -32.61 30.05 -78.50
C TYR A 49 -32.24 31.23 -77.57
N THR A 50 -31.24 32.01 -78.01
CA THR A 50 -30.80 33.37 -77.60
C THR A 50 -31.60 34.45 -78.36
N PRO A 51 -31.35 35.77 -78.23
CA PRO A 51 -31.20 36.66 -77.08
C PRO A 51 -32.15 37.88 -77.25
N SER A 52 -32.26 38.78 -76.26
CA SER A 52 -32.72 40.17 -76.52
C SER A 52 -32.24 41.09 -75.41
N GLN A 53 -31.39 42.05 -75.80
CA GLN A 53 -30.89 43.13 -74.97
C GLN A 53 -31.94 44.22 -74.75
N THR A 54 -31.64 45.01 -73.71
CA THR A 54 -32.01 46.42 -73.48
C THR A 54 -33.46 46.72 -73.14
N VAL A 55 -33.67 47.28 -71.95
CA VAL A 55 -33.95 48.72 -71.75
C VAL A 55 -34.12 48.97 -70.23
N ARG A 56 -33.36 49.92 -69.68
CA ARG A 56 -33.60 50.57 -68.37
C ARG A 56 -34.82 51.50 -68.52
N PRO A 57 -35.68 51.73 -67.50
CA PRO A 57 -35.24 52.50 -66.34
C PRO A 57 -35.91 52.19 -64.97
N ALA A 58 -35.28 52.83 -63.96
CA ALA A 58 -35.53 53.02 -62.53
C ALA A 58 -36.89 52.68 -61.87
N ARG A 59 -36.82 51.97 -60.73
CA ARG A 59 -37.35 52.39 -59.41
C ARG A 59 -36.81 51.48 -58.28
N PRO A 60 -36.47 51.98 -57.07
CA PRO A 60 -35.98 51.15 -55.98
C PRO A 60 -37.14 50.51 -55.19
N LEU A 61 -36.99 49.24 -54.81
CA LEU A 61 -37.82 48.50 -53.85
C LEU A 61 -36.97 47.36 -53.23
N PRO A 62 -37.40 46.77 -52.11
CA PRO A 62 -36.72 46.79 -50.81
C PRO A 62 -35.81 45.57 -50.58
N ASP A 63 -35.06 45.64 -49.48
CA ASP A 63 -34.13 44.62 -48.98
C ASP A 63 -34.65 43.18 -49.10
N ASN A 64 -33.87 42.35 -49.82
CA ASN A 64 -33.89 40.90 -49.63
C ASN A 64 -32.67 40.55 -48.77
N PRO A 65 -32.84 40.03 -47.54
CA PRO A 65 -31.71 39.63 -46.72
C PRO A 65 -30.99 38.47 -47.41
N HIS A 66 -29.69 38.65 -47.65
CA HIS A 66 -28.78 37.56 -48.00
C HIS A 66 -28.91 36.44 -46.95
N PRO A 67 -28.80 35.15 -47.34
CA PRO A 67 -28.65 34.10 -46.35
C PRO A 67 -27.40 34.41 -45.54
N SER A 68 -27.59 34.75 -44.26
CA SER A 68 -26.52 34.96 -43.33
C SER A 68 -25.72 33.66 -43.26
N SER A 69 -24.47 33.72 -43.74
CA SER A 69 -23.47 32.74 -43.38
C SER A 69 -23.52 32.62 -41.86
N LYS A 70 -23.85 31.44 -41.32
CA LYS A 70 -23.75 31.18 -39.89
C LYS A 70 -22.31 31.54 -39.49
N GLN A 71 -22.14 32.71 -38.89
CA GLN A 71 -20.89 33.12 -38.29
C GLN A 71 -20.68 32.18 -37.12
N PHE A 72 -19.91 31.11 -37.37
CA PHE A 72 -19.41 30.26 -36.29
C PHE A 72 -18.63 31.17 -35.36
N ASN A 73 -19.12 31.32 -34.14
CA ASN A 73 -18.45 32.12 -33.13
C ASN A 73 -17.21 31.33 -32.67
N VAL A 74 -16.11 31.52 -33.41
CA VAL A 74 -14.83 30.82 -33.23
C VAL A 74 -14.35 30.93 -31.77
N LYS A 75 -14.70 32.00 -31.06
CA LYS A 75 -14.36 32.18 -29.63
C LYS A 75 -15.10 31.19 -28.72
N ARG A 76 -16.36 30.87 -29.00
CA ARG A 76 -17.13 29.84 -28.26
C ARG A 76 -16.66 28.43 -28.58
N LEU A 77 -16.23 28.19 -29.82
CA LEU A 77 -15.63 26.92 -30.24
C LEU A 77 -14.26 26.70 -29.57
N ILE A 78 -13.39 27.72 -29.58
CA ILE A 78 -12.08 27.68 -28.91
C ILE A 78 -12.26 27.53 -27.40
N GLY A 79 -13.20 28.27 -26.79
CA GLY A 79 -13.50 28.15 -25.36
C GLY A 79 -13.98 26.74 -24.97
N GLY A 80 -14.88 26.15 -25.77
CA GLY A 80 -15.31 24.76 -25.57
C GLY A 80 -14.16 23.76 -25.73
N LEU A 81 -13.29 23.96 -26.72
CA LEU A 81 -12.14 23.08 -26.96
C LEU A 81 -11.09 23.16 -25.84
N LEU A 82 -10.88 24.34 -25.26
CA LEU A 82 -9.99 24.54 -24.11
C LEU A 82 -10.54 23.88 -22.83
N ILE A 83 -11.86 23.93 -22.59
CA ILE A 83 -12.47 23.26 -21.43
C ILE A 83 -12.34 21.74 -21.56
N VAL A 84 -12.59 21.19 -22.76
CA VAL A 84 -12.42 19.75 -23.01
C VAL A 84 -10.94 19.36 -22.86
N ALA A 85 -10.01 20.16 -23.37
CA ALA A 85 -8.58 19.91 -23.22
C ALA A 85 -8.13 19.95 -21.73
N ALA A 86 -8.64 20.91 -20.95
CA ALA A 86 -8.36 21.01 -19.53
C ALA A 86 -8.93 19.82 -18.74
N PHE A 87 -10.13 19.35 -19.09
CA PHE A 87 -10.73 18.16 -18.47
C PHE A 87 -9.94 16.89 -18.79
N VAL A 88 -9.51 16.72 -20.06
CA VAL A 88 -8.65 15.60 -20.45
C VAL A 88 -7.31 15.64 -19.72
N ALA A 89 -6.70 16.81 -19.58
CA ALA A 89 -5.46 16.99 -18.82
C ALA A 89 -5.63 16.66 -17.33
N ALA A 90 -6.74 17.09 -16.71
CA ALA A 90 -7.07 16.76 -15.32
C ALA A 90 -7.29 15.25 -15.13
N CYS A 91 -8.05 14.60 -16.02
CA CYS A 91 -8.23 13.15 -15.99
C CYS A 91 -6.91 12.39 -16.21
N ALA A 92 -6.03 12.88 -17.08
CA ALA A 92 -4.71 12.30 -17.26
C ALA A 92 -3.83 12.47 -16.01
N LEU A 93 -3.92 13.60 -15.30
CA LEU A 93 -3.15 13.85 -14.08
C LEU A 93 -3.67 13.02 -12.89
N VAL A 94 -4.98 12.84 -12.78
CA VAL A 94 -5.60 11.89 -11.84
C VAL A 94 -5.24 10.44 -12.20
N GLY A 95 -5.25 10.10 -13.49
CA GLY A 95 -4.82 8.77 -13.95
C GLY A 95 -3.34 8.49 -13.68
N MET A 96 -2.47 9.49 -13.86
CA MET A 96 -1.03 9.38 -13.57
C MET A 96 -0.75 9.31 -12.06
N THR A 97 -1.52 10.02 -11.23
CA THR A 97 -1.38 9.93 -9.76
C THR A 97 -1.91 8.60 -9.22
N ALA A 98 -3.05 8.12 -9.72
CA ALA A 98 -3.56 6.79 -9.40
C ALA A 98 -2.63 5.68 -9.91
N ALA A 99 -2.03 5.83 -11.10
CA ALA A 99 -1.04 4.89 -11.62
C ALA A 99 0.23 4.88 -10.76
N ARG A 100 0.70 6.02 -10.26
CA ARG A 100 1.82 6.06 -9.32
C ARG A 100 1.50 5.40 -7.99
N PHE A 101 0.30 5.64 -7.44
CA PHE A 101 -0.14 4.98 -6.22
C PHE A 101 -0.26 3.45 -6.40
N PHE A 102 -0.74 3.00 -7.57
CA PHE A 102 -0.82 1.58 -7.89
C PHE A 102 0.55 0.97 -8.19
N ILE A 103 1.47 1.73 -8.78
CA ILE A 103 2.86 1.30 -8.98
C ILE A 103 3.57 1.19 -7.64
N ASP A 104 3.47 2.16 -6.72
CA ASP A 104 4.12 2.09 -5.40
C ASP A 104 3.55 0.94 -4.54
N TYR A 105 2.23 0.71 -4.58
CA TYR A 105 1.60 -0.44 -3.92
C TYR A 105 2.04 -1.79 -4.52
N VAL A 106 2.23 -1.82 -5.85
CA VAL A 106 2.73 -2.99 -6.56
C VAL A 106 4.24 -3.16 -6.34
N ASP A 107 5.02 -2.10 -6.18
CA ASP A 107 6.47 -2.16 -5.94
C ASP A 107 6.76 -2.69 -4.53
N ASP A 108 5.99 -2.28 -3.52
CA ASP A 108 6.04 -2.88 -2.17
C ASP A 108 5.68 -4.38 -2.18
N SER A 109 4.81 -4.82 -3.10
CA SER A 109 4.43 -6.23 -3.22
C SER A 109 5.28 -7.03 -4.22
N VAL A 110 5.98 -6.38 -5.16
CA VAL A 110 6.86 -6.99 -6.16
C VAL A 110 8.31 -7.03 -5.67
N ALA A 111 8.74 -6.08 -4.84
CA ALA A 111 9.99 -6.18 -4.07
C ALA A 111 10.02 -7.44 -3.18
N LEU A 112 8.85 -7.95 -2.78
CA LEU A 112 8.71 -9.23 -2.06
C LEU A 112 8.73 -10.47 -2.97
N LEU A 113 8.59 -10.30 -4.29
CA LEU A 113 8.45 -11.41 -5.25
C LEU A 113 9.60 -11.52 -6.27
N ASP A 114 10.39 -10.47 -6.53
CA ASP A 114 11.51 -10.52 -7.48
C ASP A 114 12.85 -10.83 -6.81
N ASN A 115 13.00 -12.08 -6.34
CA ASN A 115 14.25 -12.59 -5.81
C ASN A 115 15.08 -13.24 -6.95
N SER A 116 15.71 -12.41 -7.77
CA SER A 116 16.68 -12.82 -8.79
C SER A 116 18.09 -12.30 -8.47
N SER A 117 18.80 -13.09 -7.66
CA SER A 117 20.25 -13.38 -7.78
C SER A 117 21.22 -12.19 -7.94
N GLY A 118 21.33 -11.30 -6.94
CA GLY A 118 22.45 -10.33 -6.92
C GLY A 118 22.33 -9.21 -5.88
N GLU A 119 21.19 -8.53 -5.80
CA GLU A 119 20.95 -7.41 -4.85
C GLU A 119 20.52 -7.89 -3.46
N ASN A 120 19.91 -9.08 -3.42
CA ASN A 120 19.37 -9.71 -2.23
C ASN A 120 20.36 -9.88 -1.07
N ASN A 121 21.67 -10.00 -1.30
CA ASN A 121 22.62 -10.18 -0.19
C ASN A 121 22.89 -8.88 0.57
N ARG A 122 22.85 -7.73 -0.13
CA ARG A 122 23.09 -6.42 0.50
C ARG A 122 21.85 -5.97 1.28
N THR A 123 20.68 -6.01 0.66
CA THR A 123 19.40 -5.70 1.32
C THR A 123 19.09 -6.68 2.46
N ARG A 124 19.44 -7.95 2.31
CA ARG A 124 19.32 -8.95 3.40
C ARG A 124 20.25 -8.65 4.55
N ALA A 125 21.53 -8.33 4.28
CA ALA A 125 22.48 -7.94 5.32
C ALA A 125 22.05 -6.65 6.05
N GLU A 126 21.47 -5.69 5.32
CA GLU A 126 20.85 -4.47 5.87
C GLU A 126 19.57 -4.75 6.68
N SER A 127 19.01 -5.96 6.61
CA SER A 127 17.83 -6.41 7.36
C SER A 127 18.12 -7.48 8.42
N LEU A 128 19.40 -7.80 8.67
CA LEU A 128 19.77 -8.80 9.69
C LEU A 128 19.82 -8.16 11.07
N SER A 129 19.04 -8.72 11.98
CA SER A 129 19.02 -8.32 13.38
C SER A 129 20.25 -8.81 14.12
N GLU A 130 20.53 -8.17 15.25
CA GLU A 130 21.57 -8.62 16.15
C GLU A 130 21.28 -10.04 16.65
N PRO A 131 22.24 -10.98 16.56
CA PRO A 131 22.00 -12.35 16.97
C PRO A 131 21.70 -12.43 18.47
N GLN A 132 20.74 -13.31 18.82
CA GLN A 132 20.27 -13.54 20.20
C GLN A 132 21.39 -13.84 21.20
N SER A 133 22.54 -14.38 20.74
CA SER A 133 23.72 -14.61 21.58
C SER A 133 24.39 -13.35 22.13
N ARG A 134 24.08 -12.17 21.58
CA ARG A 134 24.56 -10.86 22.07
C ARG A 134 23.55 -10.14 22.95
N TRP A 135 22.31 -10.62 23.01
CA TRP A 135 21.27 -9.99 23.81
C TRP A 135 21.60 -10.14 25.30
N GLN A 136 21.49 -9.04 26.04
CA GLN A 136 21.80 -9.01 27.47
C GLN A 136 21.09 -7.84 28.15
N LYS A 137 20.92 -7.97 29.47
CA LYS A 137 20.39 -6.90 30.31
C LYS A 137 21.23 -5.62 30.15
N GLY A 138 20.57 -4.47 30.08
CA GLY A 138 21.18 -3.17 29.89
C GLY A 138 21.53 -2.84 28.44
N SER A 139 21.40 -3.78 27.49
CA SER A 139 21.57 -3.54 26.06
C SER A 139 20.23 -3.56 25.36
N VAL A 140 19.98 -2.59 24.49
CA VAL A 140 18.80 -2.60 23.60
C VAL A 140 19.23 -3.27 22.29
N PRO A 141 18.84 -4.54 22.02
CA PRO A 141 19.25 -5.22 20.80
C PRO A 141 18.67 -4.50 19.57
N VAL A 142 19.41 -4.53 18.46
CA VAL A 142 18.93 -3.99 17.18
C VAL A 142 18.17 -5.10 16.44
N LEU A 143 16.87 -4.93 16.25
CA LEU A 143 15.98 -5.91 15.62
C LEU A 143 15.23 -5.28 14.45
N TYR A 144 15.14 -5.98 13.31
CA TYR A 144 14.49 -5.48 12.10
C TYR A 144 13.29 -6.33 11.72
N GLN A 145 12.21 -5.69 11.25
CA GLN A 145 10.99 -6.39 10.81
C GLN A 145 11.23 -7.33 9.62
N GLY A 146 12.15 -6.95 8.74
CA GLY A 146 12.54 -7.71 7.55
C GLY A 146 13.45 -8.92 7.82
N ASP A 147 13.80 -9.21 9.08
CA ASP A 147 14.66 -10.34 9.41
C ASP A 147 13.97 -11.68 9.03
N PRO A 148 14.62 -12.53 8.19
CA PRO A 148 14.05 -13.81 7.77
C PRO A 148 13.69 -14.78 8.90
N GLN A 149 14.18 -14.57 10.12
CA GLN A 149 13.80 -15.39 11.27
C GLN A 149 12.32 -15.25 11.66
N TRP A 150 11.70 -14.11 11.34
CA TRP A 150 10.32 -13.81 11.75
C TRP A 150 9.49 -13.01 10.76
N ALA A 151 10.09 -12.42 9.72
CA ALA A 151 9.42 -11.55 8.75
C ALA A 151 8.12 -12.15 8.16
N ASP A 152 8.11 -13.47 7.93
CA ASP A 152 6.99 -14.22 7.33
C ASP A 152 5.91 -14.63 8.34
N ARG A 153 6.12 -14.40 9.64
CA ARG A 153 5.18 -14.81 10.68
C ARG A 153 3.93 -13.93 10.65
N PRO A 154 2.72 -14.52 10.73
CA PRO A 154 1.47 -13.76 10.77
C PRO A 154 1.42 -12.80 11.96
N TYR A 155 0.98 -11.57 11.72
CA TYR A 155 0.72 -10.58 12.77
C TYR A 155 -0.30 -9.54 12.29
N ALA A 156 -1.30 -9.25 13.12
CA ALA A 156 -2.45 -8.44 12.77
C ALA A 156 -3.12 -8.97 11.47
N SER A 157 -3.39 -8.10 10.50
CA SER A 157 -3.93 -8.47 9.18
C SER A 157 -2.85 -8.89 8.16
N GLY A 158 -1.57 -8.88 8.53
CA GLY A 158 -0.43 -9.16 7.65
C GLY A 158 0.62 -10.03 8.31
N THR A 159 1.88 -9.61 8.24
CA THR A 159 3.02 -10.30 8.86
C THR A 159 3.82 -9.37 9.75
N ILE A 160 4.80 -9.91 10.47
CA ILE A 160 5.77 -9.10 11.22
C ILE A 160 6.54 -8.16 10.27
N ALA A 161 6.85 -8.57 9.03
CA ALA A 161 7.49 -7.69 8.06
C ALA A 161 6.66 -6.42 7.78
N SER A 162 5.33 -6.55 7.63
CA SER A 162 4.48 -5.41 7.27
C SER A 162 4.01 -4.57 8.45
N SER A 163 3.92 -5.16 9.65
CA SER A 163 3.17 -4.53 10.76
C SER A 163 3.78 -4.79 12.15
N GLY A 164 5.00 -5.31 12.22
CA GLY A 164 5.67 -5.74 13.45
C GLY A 164 6.48 -4.68 14.21
N ALA A 165 6.46 -3.39 13.82
CA ALA A 165 7.31 -2.36 14.45
C ALA A 165 7.15 -2.32 15.99
N ALA A 166 5.90 -2.20 16.46
CA ALA A 166 5.60 -2.11 17.89
C ALA A 166 6.02 -3.34 18.72
N PRO A 167 5.66 -4.60 18.35
CA PRO A 167 6.12 -5.76 19.10
C PRO A 167 7.65 -5.94 19.05
N LEU A 168 8.32 -5.54 17.96
CA LEU A 168 9.79 -5.51 17.92
C LEU A 168 10.36 -4.48 18.91
N CYS A 169 9.89 -3.23 18.88
CA CYS A 169 10.30 -2.20 19.83
C CYS A 169 10.11 -2.65 21.29
N LEU A 170 8.96 -3.27 21.59
CA LEU A 170 8.68 -3.81 22.92
C LEU A 170 9.62 -4.96 23.28
N THR A 171 10.01 -5.81 22.31
CA THR A 171 11.01 -6.87 22.53
C THR A 171 12.37 -6.28 22.88
N MET A 172 12.82 -5.25 22.16
CA MET A 172 14.09 -4.59 22.42
C MET A 172 14.15 -4.01 23.83
N VAL A 173 13.09 -3.32 24.25
CA VAL A 173 12.95 -2.76 25.60
C VAL A 173 12.87 -3.87 26.65
N TYR A 174 12.11 -4.93 26.38
CA TYR A 174 11.95 -6.04 27.31
C TYR A 174 13.29 -6.74 27.58
N VAL A 175 14.08 -7.01 26.54
CA VAL A 175 15.44 -7.59 26.67
C VAL A 175 16.35 -6.65 27.46
N ASN A 176 16.33 -5.35 27.17
CA ASN A 176 17.12 -4.35 27.89
C ASN A 176 16.85 -4.39 29.40
N LEU A 177 15.58 -4.44 29.79
CA LEU A 177 15.18 -4.36 31.20
C LEU A 177 15.37 -5.69 31.93
N THR A 178 14.95 -6.79 31.33
CA THR A 178 14.88 -8.10 32.00
C THR A 178 16.15 -8.93 31.82
N GLY A 179 16.85 -8.75 30.70
CA GLY A 179 17.89 -9.68 30.24
C GLY A 179 17.34 -11.02 29.76
N ASP A 180 16.02 -11.19 29.66
CA ASP A 180 15.42 -12.41 29.15
C ASP A 180 15.57 -12.46 27.63
N THR A 181 16.50 -13.29 27.19
CA THR A 181 16.75 -13.49 25.77
C THR A 181 15.81 -14.52 25.14
N LYS A 182 15.01 -15.26 25.92
CA LYS A 182 14.14 -16.32 25.41
C LYS A 182 12.85 -15.79 24.82
N THR A 183 12.36 -14.65 25.33
CA THR A 183 11.22 -13.94 24.75
C THR A 183 11.66 -13.25 23.47
N THR A 184 11.18 -13.75 22.33
CA THR A 184 11.55 -13.28 20.98
C THR A 184 10.50 -12.32 20.39
N PRO A 185 10.79 -11.65 19.26
CA PRO A 185 9.78 -10.85 18.54
C PRO A 185 8.51 -11.63 18.19
N VAL A 186 8.64 -12.92 17.88
CA VAL A 186 7.51 -13.80 17.56
C VAL A 186 6.63 -14.03 18.79
N ASP A 187 7.23 -14.14 19.97
CA ASP A 187 6.51 -14.36 21.22
C ASP A 187 5.70 -13.11 21.61
N ILE A 188 6.30 -11.92 21.53
CA ILE A 188 5.59 -10.65 21.82
C ILE A 188 4.51 -10.36 20.77
N ALA A 189 4.78 -10.61 19.49
CA ALA A 189 3.77 -10.50 18.44
C ALA A 189 2.59 -11.46 18.67
N SER A 190 2.88 -12.71 19.04
CA SER A 190 1.86 -13.72 19.36
C SER A 190 1.05 -13.34 20.60
N PHE A 191 1.72 -12.85 21.65
CA PHE A 191 1.07 -12.30 22.84
C PHE A 191 0.13 -11.15 22.48
N SER A 192 0.61 -10.17 21.72
CA SER A 192 -0.19 -9.04 21.24
C SER A 192 -1.44 -9.50 20.48
N GLN A 193 -1.30 -10.52 19.62
CA GLN A 193 -2.43 -11.09 18.87
C GLN A 193 -3.44 -11.78 19.78
N GLN A 194 -2.98 -12.60 20.72
CA GLN A 194 -3.83 -13.38 21.63
C GLN A 194 -4.57 -12.50 22.64
N SER A 195 -3.93 -11.44 23.12
CA SER A 195 -4.52 -10.46 24.05
C SER A 195 -5.38 -9.41 23.35
N GLY A 196 -5.49 -9.45 22.01
CA GLY A 196 -6.35 -8.55 21.23
C GLY A 196 -5.75 -7.17 20.97
N TYR A 197 -4.48 -6.95 21.30
CA TYR A 197 -3.77 -5.69 21.07
C TYR A 197 -3.48 -5.46 19.58
N ALA A 198 -3.20 -6.52 18.82
CA ALA A 198 -2.91 -6.42 17.39
C ALA A 198 -4.09 -5.94 16.53
N ASN A 199 -5.32 -5.90 17.08
CA ASN A 199 -6.53 -5.47 16.39
C ASN A 199 -6.93 -4.01 16.68
N GLN A 200 -6.13 -3.30 17.48
CA GLN A 200 -6.39 -1.91 17.85
C GLN A 200 -6.00 -0.96 16.70
N ALA A 201 -6.51 0.27 16.75
CA ALA A 201 -6.20 1.29 15.75
C ALA A 201 -4.72 1.70 15.75
N ASP A 202 -4.09 1.65 16.93
CA ASP A 202 -2.68 1.91 17.15
C ASP A 202 -2.12 0.92 18.19
N ALA A 203 -0.81 0.94 18.43
CA ALA A 203 -0.15 0.03 19.35
C ALA A 203 -0.12 0.51 20.81
N THR A 204 -0.81 1.60 21.15
CA THR A 204 -0.74 2.20 22.50
C THR A 204 -1.08 1.21 23.60
N ASP A 205 -2.12 0.40 23.41
CA ASP A 205 -2.53 -0.60 24.40
C ASP A 205 -1.48 -1.72 24.57
N LEU A 206 -0.82 -2.15 23.49
CA LEU A 206 0.31 -3.09 23.57
C LEU A 206 1.48 -2.47 24.35
N LEU A 207 1.82 -1.23 24.01
CA LEU A 207 2.98 -0.50 24.54
C LEU A 207 2.77 0.00 25.98
N THR A 208 1.55 -0.10 26.51
CA THR A 208 1.20 0.30 27.89
C THR A 208 0.69 -0.88 28.71
N LYS A 209 -0.56 -1.32 28.49
CA LYS A 209 -1.18 -2.43 29.22
C LYS A 209 -0.48 -3.75 28.94
N GLY A 210 -0.16 -4.02 27.67
CA GLY A 210 0.60 -5.21 27.27
C GLY A 210 1.99 -5.25 27.91
N ALA A 211 2.68 -4.12 27.96
CA ALA A 211 3.96 -3.99 28.67
C ALA A 211 3.82 -4.32 30.17
N ALA A 212 2.76 -3.84 30.83
CA ALA A 212 2.48 -4.14 32.24
C ALA A 212 2.19 -5.64 32.47
N GLU A 213 1.46 -6.30 31.56
CA GLU A 213 1.24 -7.76 31.60
C GLU A 213 2.53 -8.57 31.43
N LEU A 214 3.51 -8.03 30.70
CA LEU A 214 4.86 -8.59 30.58
C LEU A 214 5.75 -8.26 31.79
N GLY A 215 5.24 -7.55 32.80
CA GLY A 215 5.97 -7.25 34.03
C GLY A 215 6.93 -6.06 33.94
N ILE A 216 6.77 -5.19 32.93
CA ILE A 216 7.53 -3.94 32.81
C ILE A 216 6.59 -2.73 32.90
N VAL A 217 7.06 -1.66 33.52
CA VAL A 217 6.28 -0.42 33.67
C VAL A 217 6.50 0.48 32.47
N SER A 218 5.41 1.00 31.91
CA SER A 218 5.38 1.98 30.82
C SER A 218 4.84 3.31 31.35
N GLU A 219 5.63 4.38 31.22
CA GLU A 219 5.26 5.73 31.64
C GLU A 219 5.23 6.67 30.44
N ALA A 220 4.08 7.26 30.14
CA ALA A 220 3.98 8.26 29.08
C ALA A 220 4.79 9.51 29.47
N ILE A 221 5.62 10.00 28.55
CA ILE A 221 6.44 11.21 28.76
C ILE A 221 6.16 12.27 27.68
N PRO A 222 6.28 13.57 27.99
CA PRO A 222 6.13 14.62 26.98
C PRO A 222 7.24 14.57 25.92
N ALA A 223 6.88 14.85 24.66
CA ALA A 223 7.81 15.02 23.52
C ALA A 223 8.61 16.32 23.64
N ARG A 224 9.56 16.33 24.56
CA ARG A 224 10.54 17.40 24.77
C ARG A 224 11.86 16.79 25.18
N GLU A 225 12.95 17.42 24.73
CA GLU A 225 14.33 16.99 25.01
C GLU A 225 14.54 16.65 26.48
N SER A 226 14.11 17.53 27.38
CA SER A 226 14.38 17.37 28.82
C SER A 226 13.70 16.13 29.42
N SER A 227 12.52 15.73 28.95
CA SER A 227 11.89 14.46 29.40
C SER A 227 12.63 13.23 28.89
N ILE A 228 13.02 13.27 27.61
CA ILE A 228 13.69 12.16 26.93
C ILE A 228 15.08 11.97 27.54
N ARG A 229 15.83 13.06 27.71
CA ARG A 229 17.14 13.06 28.35
C ARG A 229 17.07 12.54 29.78
N GLU A 230 16.09 12.97 30.57
CA GLU A 230 15.89 12.46 31.94
C GLU A 230 15.63 10.95 31.96
N ALA A 231 14.83 10.43 31.01
CA ALA A 231 14.56 9.00 30.91
C ALA A 231 15.82 8.21 30.56
N LEU A 232 16.51 8.59 29.48
CA LEU A 232 17.69 7.87 28.98
C LEU A 232 18.85 7.89 29.99
N VAL A 233 19.11 9.02 30.64
CA VAL A 233 20.15 9.13 31.70
C VAL A 233 19.86 8.22 32.90
N ARG A 234 18.58 7.89 33.15
CA ARG A 234 18.18 6.91 34.19
C ARG A 234 18.23 5.47 33.70
N GLY A 235 18.75 5.21 32.49
CA GLY A 235 18.77 3.89 31.89
C GLY A 235 17.38 3.36 31.52
N ARG A 236 16.42 4.26 31.26
CA ARG A 236 15.06 3.90 30.83
C ARG A 236 14.96 4.07 29.31
N PRO A 237 14.94 2.98 28.52
CA PRO A 237 14.72 3.12 27.08
C PRO A 237 13.32 3.69 26.82
N VAL A 238 13.17 4.37 25.69
CA VAL A 238 11.92 5.05 25.32
C VAL A 238 11.43 4.51 23.98
N ILE A 239 10.15 4.14 23.88
CA ILE A 239 9.52 3.87 22.59
C ILE A 239 8.82 5.16 22.14
N ALA A 240 9.08 5.56 20.89
CA ALA A 240 8.42 6.68 20.24
C ALA A 240 7.49 6.17 19.15
N ALA A 241 6.25 6.64 19.14
CA ALA A 241 5.41 6.64 17.95
C ALA A 241 5.71 7.93 17.17
N VAL A 242 5.94 7.81 15.87
CA VAL A 242 6.31 8.92 14.99
C VAL A 242 5.39 8.96 13.78
N HIS A 243 4.96 10.15 13.38
CA HIS A 243 4.19 10.35 12.15
C HIS A 243 5.10 10.36 10.91
N PRO A 244 4.55 10.35 9.68
CA PRO A 244 5.36 10.43 8.46
C PRO A 244 6.32 11.64 8.44
N GLY A 245 7.57 11.41 8.04
CA GLY A 245 8.64 12.40 8.00
C GLY A 245 10.02 11.77 7.77
N ALA A 246 11.02 12.25 8.48
CA ALA A 246 12.41 11.77 8.47
C ALA A 246 12.52 10.28 8.87
N PHE A 247 11.62 9.79 9.72
CA PHE A 247 11.60 8.37 10.13
C PHE A 247 10.84 7.44 9.17
N GLY A 248 10.29 7.98 8.08
CA GLY A 248 9.66 7.20 7.02
C GLY A 248 8.35 7.81 6.51
N PRO A 249 7.77 7.24 5.44
CA PRO A 249 6.58 7.77 4.79
C PRO A 249 5.27 7.46 5.53
N SER A 250 5.33 6.64 6.57
CA SER A 250 4.18 6.12 7.32
C SER A 250 4.39 6.29 8.81
N GLU A 251 3.29 6.30 9.57
CA GLU A 251 3.38 6.21 11.03
C GLU A 251 4.07 4.91 11.44
N THR A 252 5.02 4.98 12.38
CA THR A 252 5.76 3.82 12.86
C THR A 252 6.24 4.00 14.30
N TYR A 253 6.95 3.00 14.82
CA TYR A 253 7.50 2.95 16.17
C TYR A 253 9.01 2.71 16.12
N LEU A 254 9.75 3.40 16.99
CA LEU A 254 11.21 3.23 17.14
C LEU A 254 11.60 3.28 18.63
N VAL A 255 12.82 2.84 18.95
CA VAL A 255 13.35 2.86 20.32
C VAL A 255 14.47 3.88 20.43
N LEU A 256 14.39 4.78 21.40
CA LEU A 256 15.50 5.64 21.83
C LEU A 256 16.29 4.89 22.89
N THR A 257 17.58 4.69 22.66
CA THR A 257 18.40 3.76 23.42
C THR A 257 19.39 4.46 24.33
N ASP A 258 20.04 5.52 23.83
CA ASP A 258 21.04 6.29 24.57
C ASP A 258 21.25 7.68 23.95
N ILE A 259 22.16 8.45 24.55
CA ILE A 259 22.65 9.73 24.06
C ILE A 259 24.15 9.62 23.90
N ASP A 260 24.65 9.96 22.71
CA ASP A 260 26.08 9.90 22.44
C ASP A 260 26.88 11.02 23.14
N GLU A 261 28.19 10.99 22.96
CA GLU A 261 29.14 11.97 23.51
C GLU A 261 28.94 13.41 22.98
N TYR A 262 28.24 13.58 21.86
CA TYR A 262 27.91 14.88 21.25
C TYR A 262 26.53 15.37 21.64
N GLY A 263 25.78 14.61 22.45
CA GLY A 263 24.43 14.95 22.87
C GLY A 263 23.36 14.61 21.85
N MET A 264 23.64 13.72 20.90
CA MET A 264 22.70 13.23 19.88
C MET A 264 22.04 11.92 20.33
N LEU A 265 20.81 11.70 19.91
CA LEU A 265 20.02 10.50 20.18
C LEU A 265 20.54 9.31 19.37
N ILE A 266 20.74 8.20 20.06
CA ILE A 266 20.93 6.88 19.45
C ILE A 266 19.57 6.19 19.42
N ILE A 267 19.18 5.70 18.25
CA ILE A 267 17.89 5.04 18.04
C ILE A 267 18.07 3.66 17.40
N ASN A 268 17.11 2.78 17.67
CA ASN A 268 16.89 1.56 16.92
C ASN A 268 15.55 1.67 16.21
N ASP A 269 15.59 1.67 14.88
CA ASP A 269 14.42 1.70 14.00
C ASP A 269 14.21 0.31 13.37
N PRO A 270 13.11 -0.40 13.69
CA PRO A 270 12.82 -1.72 13.15
C PRO A 270 12.68 -1.80 11.63
N LEU A 271 12.48 -0.66 10.96
CA LEU A 271 12.29 -0.56 9.51
C LEU A 271 13.56 -0.14 8.75
N SER A 272 14.62 0.30 9.43
CA SER A 272 15.81 0.79 8.73
C SER A 272 17.09 0.69 9.55
N SER A 273 18.02 -0.11 9.05
CA SER A 273 19.39 -0.15 9.55
C SER A 273 20.16 1.15 9.28
N GLU A 274 19.87 1.83 8.18
CA GLU A 274 20.44 3.14 7.88
C GLU A 274 20.04 4.18 8.92
N ARG A 275 18.75 4.28 9.26
CA ARG A 275 18.26 5.22 10.29
C ARG A 275 18.74 4.83 11.69
N SER A 276 18.89 3.53 11.98
CA SER A 276 19.49 3.02 13.22
C SER A 276 20.99 3.32 13.32
N GLY A 277 21.69 3.42 12.19
CA GLY A 277 23.09 3.83 12.12
C GLY A 277 23.31 5.34 12.16
N HIS A 278 22.24 6.13 12.14
CA HIS A 278 22.28 7.59 12.21
C HIS A 278 22.04 8.08 13.65
N HIS A 279 22.71 9.17 14.00
CA HIS A 279 22.56 9.84 15.30
C HIS A 279 21.72 11.10 15.09
N TRP A 280 20.62 11.20 15.83
CA TRP A 280 19.55 12.18 15.57
C TRP A 280 19.57 13.31 16.58
N SER A 281 19.16 14.52 16.19
CA SER A 281 18.93 15.56 17.19
C SER A 281 17.63 15.29 17.94
N PHE A 282 17.50 15.86 19.15
CA PHE A 282 16.22 15.84 19.86
C PHE A 282 15.12 16.58 19.11
N GLU A 283 15.49 17.60 18.33
CA GLU A 283 14.56 18.38 17.51
C GLU A 283 13.96 17.53 16.40
N ASP A 284 14.78 16.76 15.68
CA ASP A 284 14.34 15.85 14.61
C ASP A 284 13.27 14.87 15.13
N LEU A 285 13.53 14.27 16.29
CA LEU A 285 12.58 13.36 16.93
C LEU A 285 11.32 14.09 17.42
N CYS A 286 11.46 15.18 18.17
CA CYS A 286 10.32 15.86 18.78
C CYS A 286 9.39 16.51 17.73
N ALA A 287 9.91 16.83 16.55
CA ALA A 287 9.11 17.34 15.43
C ALA A 287 8.12 16.29 14.90
N GLU A 288 8.45 15.00 15.02
CA GLU A 288 7.66 13.89 14.43
C GLU A 288 6.98 12.98 15.46
N ALA A 289 7.40 13.06 16.73
CA ALA A 289 6.87 12.23 17.80
C ALA A 289 5.41 12.57 18.14
N THR A 290 4.53 11.59 18.01
CA THR A 290 3.11 11.69 18.40
C THR A 290 2.88 11.19 19.82
N SER A 291 3.67 10.22 20.28
CA SER A 291 3.60 9.67 21.64
C SER A 291 4.94 9.04 22.05
N LEU A 292 5.25 9.10 23.35
CA LEU A 292 6.50 8.57 23.91
C LEU A 292 6.21 7.85 25.23
N TRP A 293 6.83 6.70 25.42
CA TRP A 293 6.73 5.91 26.64
C TRP A 293 8.13 5.52 27.13
N ALA A 294 8.46 5.86 28.37
CA ALA A 294 9.68 5.43 29.03
C ALA A 294 9.43 4.17 29.85
N TYR A 295 10.36 3.22 29.79
CA TYR A 295 10.18 1.91 30.41
C TYR A 295 11.16 1.63 31.53
N HIS A 296 10.69 0.91 32.56
CA HIS A 296 11.53 0.43 33.66
C HIS A 296 10.97 -0.88 34.24
N LEU A 297 11.78 -1.60 35.02
CA LEU A 297 11.30 -2.77 35.76
C LEU A 297 10.33 -2.33 36.87
N ALA A 298 9.30 -3.15 37.10
CA ALA A 298 8.33 -2.99 38.18
C ALA A 298 8.94 -3.23 39.58
#